data_AF-A0A1C0V0T2-F1
#
_entry.id   AF-A0A1C0V0T2-F1
#
_cell.length_a   1.000
_cell.length_b   1.000
_cell.length_c   1.000
_cell.angle_alpha   90.00
_cell.angle_beta   90.00
_cell.angle_gamma   90.00
#
_symmetry.space_group_name_H-M   'P 1'
#
loop_
_entity.id
_entity.type
_entity.pdbx_description
1 polymer ?
#
loop_
_entity_poly.entity_id
_entity_poly.type
_entity_poly.pdbx_seq_one_letter_code
_entity_poly.pdbx_strand_id
1 'polypeptide(L)'
;MQSSSNNETVFLKIGFRSSEQDGSLKTIELFGVPGKASTTGQLDSSEQIKRFFDDLIVRVIFRKARLIPECDFKLLKIWLYDTETKDEERGYQIPQLDQNDLEINSNVRSSKLEAIYVLDNQLTGIEYERWEKIARELFSPLFLKFIAPPELPSELANNPFVKLMEASPIGKALEIVNSTLDPYSDMKQKLLFNALIIQID
;
A
#
# COMPACT_ATOMS: atom_id res chain seq x y z
N MET A 1 -1.73 -0.77 -39.85
CA MET A 1 -2.57 0.00 -38.90
C MET A 1 -3.51 -1.03 -38.28
N GLN A 2 -3.57 -1.32 -36.98
CA GLN A 2 -3.24 -0.57 -35.77
C GLN A 2 -2.44 -1.47 -34.82
N SER A 3 -1.37 -0.97 -34.21
CA SER A 3 -0.79 -1.57 -33.01
C SER A 3 -1.69 -1.20 -31.84
N SER A 4 -2.53 -2.12 -31.40
CA SER A 4 -3.13 -2.07 -30.07
C SER A 4 -2.02 -2.33 -29.06
N SER A 5 -1.26 -1.28 -28.72
CA SER A 5 -0.40 -1.28 -27.54
C SER A 5 -1.32 -1.34 -26.32
N ASN A 6 -1.71 -2.55 -25.93
CA ASN A 6 -2.23 -2.80 -24.60
C ASN A 6 -1.18 -2.25 -23.63
N ASN A 7 -1.53 -1.17 -22.93
CA ASN A 7 -0.76 -0.70 -21.78
C ASN A 7 -0.93 -1.74 -20.68
N GLU A 8 -0.20 -2.85 -20.80
CA GLU A 8 -0.18 -3.91 -19.80
C GLU A 8 0.48 -3.33 -18.54
N THR A 9 -0.27 -3.32 -17.43
CA THR A 9 0.27 -2.89 -16.13
C THR A 9 1.35 -3.87 -15.73
N VAL A 10 2.57 -3.38 -15.53
CA VAL A 10 3.69 -4.20 -15.03
C VAL A 10 3.89 -3.90 -13.56
N PHE A 11 4.13 -4.93 -12.75
CA PHE A 11 4.40 -4.77 -11.33
C PHE A 11 5.91 -4.66 -11.08
N LEU A 12 6.31 -3.59 -10.40
CA LEU A 12 7.70 -3.20 -10.20
C LEU A 12 8.13 -3.39 -8.75
N LYS A 13 9.45 -3.46 -8.59
CA LYS A 13 10.15 -3.34 -7.30
C LYS A 13 10.64 -1.90 -7.14
N ILE A 14 10.32 -1.25 -6.02
CA ILE A 14 10.76 0.12 -5.70
C ILE A 14 11.40 0.15 -4.32
N GLY A 15 12.62 0.67 -4.23
CA GLY A 15 13.35 0.86 -2.98
C GLY A 15 13.21 2.28 -2.43
N PHE A 16 13.07 2.39 -1.11
CA PHE A 16 12.99 3.63 -0.35
C PHE A 16 14.08 3.65 0.71
N ARG A 17 14.64 4.84 0.95
CA ARG A 17 15.67 5.06 1.98
C ARG A 17 15.11 5.89 3.11
N SER A 18 15.46 5.52 4.33
CA SER A 18 15.05 6.22 5.54
C SER A 18 15.62 7.64 5.57
N SER A 19 14.77 8.62 5.88
CA SER A 19 15.21 9.96 6.27
C SER A 19 15.52 10.07 7.76
N GLU A 20 15.22 9.04 8.56
CA GLU A 20 15.45 9.04 10.00
C GLU A 20 16.93 8.75 10.30
N GLN A 21 17.63 9.74 10.86
CA GLN A 21 19.08 9.64 11.13
C GLN A 21 19.39 8.55 12.18
N ASP A 22 18.55 8.43 13.21
CA ASP A 22 18.78 7.56 14.37
C ASP A 22 18.06 6.20 14.28
N GLY A 23 17.28 5.95 13.23
CA GLY A 23 16.54 4.68 13.08
C GLY A 23 17.47 3.53 12.67
N SER A 24 17.29 2.34 13.24
CA SER A 24 18.02 1.12 12.84
C SER A 24 17.58 0.62 11.47
N LEU A 25 16.33 0.85 11.08
CA LEU A 25 15.82 0.56 9.75
C LEU A 25 16.28 1.61 8.72
N LYS A 26 17.04 1.18 7.70
CA LYS A 26 17.61 2.05 6.67
C LYS A 26 16.91 1.98 5.32
N THR A 27 16.41 0.80 4.93
CA THR A 27 15.83 0.60 3.60
C THR A 27 14.54 -0.20 3.65
N ILE A 28 13.59 0.17 2.80
CA ILE A 28 12.35 -0.60 2.57
C ILE A 28 12.21 -0.79 1.07
N GLU A 29 12.02 -2.03 0.64
CA GLU A 29 11.71 -2.37 -0.74
C GLU A 29 10.26 -2.82 -0.85
N LEU A 30 9.54 -2.23 -1.78
CA LEU A 30 8.17 -2.58 -2.12
C LEU A 30 8.14 -3.37 -3.42
N PHE A 31 7.46 -4.52 -3.44
CA PHE A 31 7.18 -5.27 -4.66
C PHE A 31 5.68 -5.31 -4.91
N GLY A 32 5.29 -5.39 -6.19
CA GLY A 32 3.88 -5.29 -6.58
C GLY A 32 3.44 -3.85 -6.85
N VAL A 33 4.38 -2.92 -7.06
CA VAL A 33 4.05 -1.52 -7.33
C VAL A 33 3.65 -1.36 -8.80
N PRO A 34 2.44 -0.88 -9.13
CA PRO A 34 2.04 -0.71 -10.52
C PRO A 34 2.95 0.29 -11.26
N GLY A 35 3.38 -0.11 -12.44
CA GLY A 35 4.22 0.65 -13.35
C GLY A 35 3.78 0.50 -14.81
N LYS A 36 4.40 1.31 -15.67
CA LYS A 36 4.14 1.32 -17.11
C LYS A 36 5.44 1.39 -17.88
N ALA A 37 5.45 0.82 -19.08
CA ALA A 37 6.51 1.06 -20.05
C ALA A 37 6.44 2.51 -20.54
N SER A 38 7.53 3.24 -20.39
CA SER A 38 7.71 4.54 -21.02
C SER A 38 7.77 4.39 -22.54
N THR A 39 7.64 5.51 -23.25
CA THR A 39 7.87 5.57 -24.70
C THR A 39 9.29 5.16 -25.10
N THR A 40 10.23 5.13 -24.16
CA THR A 40 11.62 4.68 -24.34
C THR A 40 11.83 3.20 -23.96
N GLY A 41 10.77 2.48 -23.58
CA GLY A 41 10.83 1.08 -23.16
C GLY A 41 11.33 0.87 -21.73
N GLN A 42 11.61 1.94 -20.98
CA GLN A 42 11.95 1.84 -19.55
C GLN A 42 10.68 1.64 -18.73
N LEU A 43 10.68 0.65 -17.83
CA LEU A 43 9.60 0.44 -16.89
C LEU A 43 9.77 1.38 -15.71
N ASP A 44 8.78 2.23 -15.44
CA ASP A 44 8.79 3.09 -14.26
C ASP A 44 7.38 3.22 -13.66
N SER A 45 7.35 3.48 -12.35
CA SER A 45 6.14 3.89 -11.66
C SER A 45 6.07 5.41 -11.61
N SER A 46 4.87 5.97 -11.70
CA SER A 46 4.72 7.42 -11.66
C SER A 46 5.14 7.98 -10.29
N GLU A 47 5.65 9.21 -10.28
CA GLU A 47 6.00 9.91 -9.03
C GLU A 47 4.83 9.97 -8.04
N GLN A 48 3.59 10.06 -8.54
CA GLN A 48 2.40 10.05 -7.70
C GLN A 48 2.21 8.70 -6.98
N ILE A 49 2.45 7.57 -7.67
CA ILE A 49 2.38 6.24 -7.07
C ILE A 49 3.53 6.05 -6.06
N LYS A 50 4.75 6.48 -6.40
CA LYS A 50 5.88 6.44 -5.46
C LYS A 50 5.59 7.22 -4.17
N ARG A 51 5.02 8.43 -4.29
CA ARG A 51 4.61 9.26 -3.15
C ARG A 51 3.47 8.65 -2.34
N PHE A 52 2.48 8.04 -3.00
CA PHE A 52 1.41 7.31 -2.34
C PHE A 52 1.97 6.23 -1.40
N PHE A 53 2.85 5.38 -1.91
CA PHE A 53 3.48 4.34 -1.10
C PHE A 53 4.40 4.91 -0.01
N ASP A 54 5.14 5.98 -0.31
CA ASP A 54 6.00 6.64 0.67
C ASP A 54 5.19 7.15 1.87
N ASP A 55 4.12 7.92 1.61
CA ASP A 55 3.34 8.59 2.65
C ASP A 55 2.47 7.64 3.46
N LEU A 56 1.86 6.63 2.82
CA LEU A 56 0.93 5.71 3.50
C LEU A 56 1.65 4.58 4.24
N ILE A 57 2.81 4.13 3.74
CA ILE A 57 3.45 2.90 4.21
C ILE A 57 4.85 3.17 4.71
N VAL A 58 5.75 3.53 3.79
CA VAL A 58 7.20 3.55 4.04
C VAL A 58 7.55 4.51 5.17
N ARG A 59 7.08 5.76 5.09
CA ARG A 59 7.36 6.79 6.09
C ARG A 59 6.74 6.46 7.44
N VAL A 60 5.59 5.79 7.46
CA VAL A 60 4.96 5.33 8.70
C VAL A 60 5.83 4.26 9.37
N ILE A 61 6.31 3.29 8.59
CA ILE A 61 7.19 2.22 9.08
C ILE A 61 8.51 2.80 9.57
N PHE A 62 9.19 3.66 8.81
CA PHE A 62 10.46 4.27 9.25
C PHE A 62 10.32 5.04 10.58
N ARG A 63 9.25 5.84 10.72
CA ARG A 63 8.99 6.59 11.96
C ARG A 63 8.73 5.68 13.15
N LYS A 64 7.99 4.58 12.95
CA LYS A 64 7.70 3.61 14.00
C LYS A 64 8.92 2.78 14.36
N ALA A 65 9.69 2.33 13.37
CA ALA A 65 10.93 1.60 13.54
C ALA A 65 11.96 2.34 14.41
N ARG A 66 12.03 3.68 14.31
CA ARG A 66 12.90 4.49 15.17
C ARG A 66 12.59 4.34 16.66
N LEU A 67 11.35 4.03 17.02
CA LEU A 67 10.93 3.83 18.40
C LEU A 67 11.23 2.42 18.92
N ILE A 68 11.75 1.53 18.07
CA ILE A 68 12.05 0.12 18.36
C ILE A 68 13.52 -0.16 18.00
N PRO A 69 14.50 0.50 18.67
CA PRO A 69 15.92 0.41 18.33
C PRO A 69 16.48 -1.01 18.43
N GLU A 70 15.84 -1.87 19.21
CA GLU A 70 16.28 -3.23 19.49
C GLU A 70 15.75 -4.28 18.49
N CYS A 71 15.01 -3.87 17.45
CA CYS A 71 14.53 -4.77 16.41
C CYS A 71 15.64 -5.14 15.41
N ASP A 72 15.84 -6.44 15.16
CA ASP A 72 16.61 -6.90 14.00
C ASP A 72 15.67 -7.01 12.79
N PHE A 73 15.69 -5.96 11.98
CA PHE A 73 14.84 -5.84 10.80
C PHE A 73 15.13 -6.87 9.71
N LYS A 74 16.34 -7.47 9.69
CA LYS A 74 16.68 -8.51 8.70
C LYS A 74 15.86 -9.79 8.88
N LEU A 75 15.33 -9.98 10.08
CA LEU A 75 14.49 -11.13 10.43
C LEU A 75 13.00 -10.84 10.18
N LEU A 76 12.64 -9.64 9.74
CA LEU A 76 11.25 -9.21 9.59
C LEU A 76 10.92 -8.97 8.10
N LYS A 77 10.30 -9.97 7.45
CA LYS A 77 9.81 -9.87 6.07
C LYS A 77 8.28 -9.78 6.07
N ILE A 78 7.70 -8.83 5.32
CA ILE A 78 6.27 -8.51 5.41
C ILE A 78 5.59 -8.57 4.05
N TRP A 79 4.34 -9.00 4.07
CA TRP A 79 3.51 -9.16 2.88
C TRP A 79 2.12 -8.60 3.18
N LEU A 80 1.76 -7.49 2.53
CA LEU A 80 0.38 -7.03 2.47
C LEU A 80 -0.33 -7.84 1.38
N TYR A 81 -1.43 -8.48 1.71
CA TYR A 81 -2.08 -9.45 0.83
C TYR A 81 -3.56 -9.14 0.69
N ASP A 82 -4.08 -9.26 -0.52
CA ASP A 82 -5.50 -9.48 -0.76
C ASP A 82 -5.71 -10.98 -1.05
N THR A 83 -6.48 -11.65 -0.18
CA THR A 83 -6.78 -13.08 -0.24
C THR A 83 -7.79 -13.44 -1.33
N GLU A 84 -8.48 -12.46 -1.90
CA GLU A 84 -9.58 -12.67 -2.85
C GLU A 84 -9.11 -12.77 -4.31
N THR A 85 -8.01 -12.10 -4.67
CA THR A 85 -7.44 -12.14 -6.03
C THR A 85 -6.81 -13.50 -6.34
N LYS A 86 -6.96 -14.06 -7.55
CA LYS A 86 -6.26 -15.32 -7.91
C LYS A 86 -4.80 -15.08 -8.29
N ASP A 87 -3.92 -16.07 -8.09
CA ASP A 87 -2.49 -15.97 -8.45
C ASP A 87 -2.26 -15.54 -9.91
N GLU A 88 -3.09 -16.05 -10.83
CA GLU A 88 -3.04 -15.72 -12.26
C GLU A 88 -3.37 -14.24 -12.55
N GLU A 89 -4.12 -13.58 -11.66
CA GLU A 89 -4.56 -12.18 -11.78
C GLU A 89 -3.59 -11.20 -11.11
N ARG A 90 -2.66 -11.70 -10.27
CA ARG A 90 -1.71 -10.86 -9.53
C ARG A 90 -0.54 -10.37 -10.36
N GLY A 91 -0.11 -11.13 -11.35
CA GLY A 91 1.01 -10.77 -12.23
C GLY A 91 2.42 -10.87 -11.61
N TYR A 92 2.57 -11.41 -10.40
CA TYR A 92 3.84 -11.75 -9.77
C TYR A 92 3.67 -12.88 -8.74
N GLN A 93 4.77 -13.60 -8.47
CA GLN A 93 4.78 -14.71 -7.51
C GLN A 93 4.81 -14.19 -6.06
N ILE A 94 4.02 -14.84 -5.21
CA ILE A 94 3.99 -14.63 -3.77
C ILE A 94 4.38 -15.95 -3.06
N PRO A 95 5.08 -15.91 -1.91
CA PRO A 95 5.30 -17.06 -1.04
C PRO A 95 3.99 -17.64 -0.55
N GLN A 96 3.99 -18.94 -0.30
CA GLN A 96 2.90 -19.59 0.41
C GLN A 96 2.95 -19.22 1.88
N LEU A 97 1.80 -18.88 2.45
CA LEU A 97 1.63 -18.70 3.88
C LEU A 97 1.54 -20.07 4.56
N ASP A 98 2.22 -20.22 5.69
CA ASP A 98 2.04 -21.36 6.57
C ASP A 98 1.45 -20.95 7.94
N GLN A 99 1.25 -21.93 8.81
CA GLN A 99 0.60 -21.74 10.11
C GLN A 99 1.43 -20.94 11.13
N ASN A 100 2.71 -20.72 10.86
CA ASN A 100 3.61 -19.96 11.73
C ASN A 100 3.66 -18.48 11.32
N ASP A 101 3.16 -18.13 10.13
CA ASP A 101 3.10 -16.75 9.69
C ASP A 101 2.07 -15.95 10.50
N LEU A 102 2.42 -14.71 10.80
CA LEU A 102 1.59 -13.82 11.60
C LEU A 102 0.55 -13.13 10.74
N GLU A 103 -0.71 -13.47 10.97
CA GLU A 103 -1.84 -12.69 10.48
C GLU A 103 -2.20 -11.56 11.48
N ILE A 104 -2.11 -10.31 11.01
CA ILE A 104 -2.57 -9.13 11.72
C ILE A 104 -3.87 -8.68 11.06
N ASN A 105 -4.99 -8.96 11.71
CA ASN A 105 -6.31 -8.51 11.25
C ASN A 105 -6.52 -7.02 11.56
N SER A 106 -7.17 -6.32 10.63
CA SER A 106 -7.56 -4.93 10.80
C SER A 106 -8.58 -4.81 11.92
N ASN A 107 -8.28 -3.95 12.90
CA ASN A 107 -9.24 -3.54 13.92
C ASN A 107 -10.01 -2.26 13.50
N VAL A 108 -9.80 -1.76 12.28
CA VAL A 108 -10.37 -0.52 11.76
C VAL A 108 -11.48 -0.88 10.75
N ARG A 109 -12.75 -0.79 11.19
CA ARG A 109 -13.92 -1.20 10.38
C ARG A 109 -14.01 -0.53 9.00
N SER A 110 -13.51 0.70 8.87
CA SER A 110 -13.56 1.48 7.63
C SER A 110 -12.29 1.37 6.79
N SER A 111 -11.31 0.56 7.22
CA SER A 111 -10.11 0.33 6.43
C SER A 111 -10.43 -0.57 5.25
N LYS A 112 -9.91 -0.19 4.08
CA LYS A 112 -9.90 -1.07 2.90
C LYS A 112 -8.83 -2.16 2.97
N LEU A 113 -7.87 -2.03 3.88
CA LEU A 113 -6.88 -3.07 4.16
C LEU A 113 -7.42 -3.95 5.29
N GLU A 114 -7.69 -5.22 4.99
CA GLU A 114 -8.36 -6.14 5.90
C GLU A 114 -7.38 -6.92 6.79
N ALA A 115 -6.24 -7.33 6.22
CA ALA A 115 -5.21 -8.08 6.92
C ALA A 115 -3.79 -7.73 6.43
N ILE A 116 -2.81 -8.01 7.29
CA ILE A 116 -1.38 -7.91 6.99
C ILE A 116 -0.75 -9.23 7.43
N TYR A 117 0.02 -9.86 6.53
CA TYR A 117 0.69 -11.12 6.81
C TYR A 117 2.20 -10.87 6.96
N VAL A 118 2.80 -11.41 8.01
CA VAL A 118 4.22 -11.25 8.30
C VAL A 118 4.83 -12.64 8.40
N LEU A 119 5.92 -12.89 7.68
CA LEU A 119 6.47 -14.26 7.60
C LEU A 119 7.33 -14.58 8.82
N ASP A 120 7.13 -15.76 9.40
CA ASP A 120 7.75 -16.18 10.67
C ASP A 120 9.29 -16.21 10.63
N ASN A 121 9.85 -16.44 9.43
CA ASN A 121 11.29 -16.52 9.17
C ASN A 121 12.05 -17.52 10.06
N GLN A 122 11.43 -18.65 10.39
CA GLN A 122 11.95 -19.74 11.22
C GLN A 122 12.27 -19.34 12.67
N LEU A 123 11.61 -18.31 13.18
CA LEU A 123 11.80 -17.85 14.56
C LEU A 123 11.13 -18.80 15.54
N THR A 124 11.72 -18.98 16.73
CA THR A 124 11.19 -19.89 17.74
C THR A 124 11.22 -19.29 19.15
N GLY A 125 10.30 -19.74 20.01
CA GLY A 125 10.24 -19.35 21.42
C GLY A 125 10.16 -17.84 21.65
N ILE A 126 11.04 -17.32 22.51
CA ILE A 126 11.07 -15.91 22.92
C ILE A 126 11.34 -14.97 21.73
N GLU A 127 12.11 -15.43 20.74
CA GLU A 127 12.41 -14.63 19.55
C GLU A 127 11.15 -14.38 18.72
N TYR A 128 10.33 -15.42 18.56
CA TYR A 128 9.04 -15.33 17.88
C TYR A 128 8.07 -14.39 18.63
N GLU A 129 7.91 -14.54 19.95
CA GLU A 129 7.02 -13.68 20.74
C GLU A 129 7.39 -12.19 20.64
N ARG A 130 8.70 -11.90 20.68
CA ARG A 130 9.20 -10.54 20.55
C ARG A 130 8.96 -9.99 19.15
N TRP A 131 9.23 -10.81 18.13
CA TRP A 131 8.99 -10.45 16.74
C TRP A 131 7.51 -10.20 16.48
N GLU A 132 6.60 -11.03 17.00
CA GLU A 132 5.16 -10.87 16.83
C GLU A 132 4.71 -9.51 17.40
N LYS A 133 5.16 -9.18 18.62
CA LYS A 133 4.86 -7.91 19.26
C LYS A 133 5.34 -6.72 18.42
N ILE A 134 6.58 -6.78 17.94
CA ILE A 134 7.18 -5.71 17.12
C ILE A 134 6.42 -5.57 15.79
N ALA A 135 6.11 -6.68 15.12
CA ALA A 135 5.36 -6.69 13.88
C ALA A 135 3.98 -6.03 14.06
N ARG A 136 3.23 -6.39 15.12
CA ARG A 136 1.94 -5.74 15.42
C ARG A 136 2.10 -4.25 15.67
N GLU A 137 3.12 -3.82 16.40
CA GLU A 137 3.38 -2.40 16.67
C GLU A 137 3.72 -1.59 15.41
N LEU A 138 4.48 -2.18 14.49
CA LEU A 138 4.90 -1.55 13.23
C LEU A 138 3.74 -1.46 12.23
N PHE A 139 2.93 -2.51 12.08
CA PHE A 139 1.99 -2.62 10.96
C PHE A 139 0.55 -2.25 11.28
N SER A 140 0.09 -2.44 12.53
CA SER A 140 -1.29 -2.06 12.89
C SER A 140 -1.62 -0.58 12.59
N PRO A 141 -0.70 0.39 12.72
CA PRO A 141 -0.96 1.77 12.34
C PRO A 141 -1.27 1.99 10.85
N LEU A 142 -0.88 1.06 9.96
CA LEU A 142 -1.12 1.18 8.52
C LEU A 142 -2.62 1.12 8.19
N PHE A 143 -3.42 0.34 8.93
CA PHE A 143 -4.86 0.21 8.66
C PHE A 143 -5.59 1.57 8.63
N LEU A 144 -5.19 2.50 9.48
CA LEU A 144 -5.76 3.86 9.52
C LEU A 144 -5.44 4.69 8.28
N LYS A 145 -4.38 4.35 7.54
CA LYS A 145 -3.96 5.04 6.31
C LYS A 145 -4.76 4.61 5.09
N PHE A 146 -5.43 3.46 5.16
CA PHE A 146 -6.26 2.89 4.10
C PHE A 146 -7.77 3.13 4.32
N ILE A 147 -8.15 4.11 5.15
CA ILE A 147 -9.53 4.58 5.21
C ILE A 147 -9.79 5.41 3.95
N ALA A 148 -10.65 4.91 3.06
CA ALA A 148 -11.10 5.66 1.90
C ALA A 148 -12.12 6.74 2.35
N PRO A 149 -12.05 7.96 1.80
CA PRO A 149 -13.11 8.93 2.01
C PRO A 149 -14.44 8.39 1.46
N PRO A 150 -15.59 8.73 2.07
CA PRO A 150 -16.89 8.21 1.67
C PRO A 150 -17.18 8.54 0.21
N GLU A 151 -17.65 7.54 -0.53
CA GLU A 151 -18.20 7.76 -1.88
C GLU A 151 -19.45 8.64 -1.78
N LEU A 152 -19.60 9.56 -2.73
CA LEU A 152 -20.83 10.36 -2.82
C LEU A 152 -22.01 9.41 -3.11
N PRO A 153 -23.15 9.56 -2.39
CA PRO A 153 -24.32 8.72 -2.62
C PRO A 153 -24.71 8.66 -4.10
N SER A 154 -24.95 7.46 -4.62
CA SER A 154 -25.28 7.21 -6.03
C SER A 154 -26.58 7.89 -6.49
N GLU A 155 -27.47 8.21 -5.56
CA GLU A 155 -28.69 8.99 -5.76
C GLU A 155 -28.41 10.46 -6.11
N LEU A 156 -27.29 11.01 -5.62
CA LEU A 156 -26.82 12.35 -5.97
C LEU A 156 -26.01 12.34 -7.27
N ALA A 157 -25.16 11.32 -7.50
CA ALA A 157 -24.35 11.20 -8.72
C ALA A 157 -25.16 11.06 -10.03
N ASN A 158 -26.38 10.51 -9.96
CA ASN A 158 -27.27 10.38 -11.11
C ASN A 158 -28.24 11.54 -11.29
N ASN A 159 -28.20 12.56 -10.42
CA ASN A 159 -29.05 13.73 -10.55
C ASN A 159 -28.50 14.64 -11.68
N PRO A 160 -29.31 15.01 -12.69
CA PRO A 160 -28.86 15.88 -13.79
C PRO A 160 -28.34 17.24 -13.31
N PHE A 161 -28.75 17.71 -12.13
CA PHE A 161 -28.21 18.92 -11.50
C PHE A 161 -26.77 18.75 -10.98
N VAL A 162 -26.42 17.56 -10.50
CA VAL A 162 -25.06 17.20 -10.04
C VAL A 162 -24.12 17.00 -11.22
N LYS A 163 -24.56 16.36 -12.30
CA LYS A 163 -23.80 16.29 -13.57
C LYS A 163 -23.54 17.68 -14.18
N LEU A 164 -24.50 18.60 -14.05
CA LEU A 164 -24.33 20.00 -14.47
C LEU A 164 -23.35 20.76 -13.54
N MET A 165 -23.35 20.43 -12.25
CA MET A 165 -22.43 21.00 -11.26
C MET A 165 -21.00 20.46 -11.42
N GLU A 166 -20.81 19.17 -11.73
CA GLU A 166 -19.53 18.55 -12.13
C GLU A 166 -18.91 19.23 -13.36
N ALA A 167 -19.74 19.62 -14.34
CA ALA A 167 -19.31 20.42 -15.49
C ALA A 167 -19.08 21.92 -15.16
N SER A 168 -19.53 22.38 -13.98
CA SER A 168 -19.40 23.77 -13.52
C SER A 168 -18.12 23.98 -12.70
N PRO A 169 -17.68 25.24 -12.50
CA PRO A 169 -16.53 25.57 -11.64
C PRO A 169 -16.65 25.06 -10.19
N ILE A 170 -17.87 24.76 -9.72
CA ILE A 170 -18.17 24.30 -8.36
C ILE A 170 -17.94 22.78 -8.21
N GLY A 171 -18.22 21.97 -9.23
CA GLY A 171 -17.95 20.53 -9.19
C GLY A 171 -16.45 20.21 -9.30
N LYS A 172 -15.72 21.00 -10.10
CA LYS A 172 -14.25 21.01 -10.03
C LYS A 172 -13.74 21.43 -8.64
N ALA A 173 -14.46 22.29 -7.92
CA ALA A 173 -14.09 22.64 -6.56
C ALA A 173 -14.28 21.49 -5.56
N LEU A 174 -15.18 20.53 -5.80
CA LEU A 174 -15.33 19.33 -4.96
C LEU A 174 -14.23 18.28 -5.25
N GLU A 175 -13.82 18.09 -6.50
CA GLU A 175 -12.60 17.34 -6.83
C GLU A 175 -11.35 18.00 -6.22
N ILE A 176 -11.30 19.34 -6.25
CA ILE A 176 -10.24 20.11 -5.57
C ILE A 176 -10.34 19.90 -4.07
N VAL A 177 -11.51 19.94 -3.43
CA VAL A 177 -11.65 19.74 -1.97
C VAL A 177 -11.28 18.31 -1.56
N ASN A 178 -11.68 17.28 -2.31
CA ASN A 178 -11.24 15.90 -2.07
C ASN A 178 -9.72 15.74 -2.23
N SER A 179 -9.13 16.28 -3.30
CA SER A 179 -7.67 16.26 -3.50
C SER A 179 -6.90 17.18 -2.54
N THR A 180 -7.56 18.17 -1.92
CA THR A 180 -7.00 19.05 -0.87
C THR A 180 -7.06 18.40 0.51
N LEU A 181 -8.07 17.56 0.79
CA LEU A 181 -8.23 16.85 2.07
C LEU A 181 -7.44 15.53 2.10
N ASP A 182 -7.40 14.80 0.98
CA ASP A 182 -6.64 13.55 0.84
C ASP A 182 -6.17 13.39 -0.61
N PRO A 183 -4.90 13.71 -0.93
CA PRO A 183 -4.38 13.65 -2.30
C PRO A 183 -4.34 12.23 -2.88
N TYR A 184 -4.71 11.23 -2.08
CA TYR A 184 -4.68 9.81 -2.39
C TYR A 184 -6.07 9.15 -2.40
N SER A 185 -7.16 9.92 -2.35
CA SER A 185 -8.55 9.42 -2.29
C SER A 185 -8.83 8.30 -3.30
N ASP A 186 -8.53 8.55 -4.57
CA ASP A 186 -8.84 7.62 -5.67
C ASP A 186 -7.96 6.36 -5.62
N MET A 187 -6.72 6.52 -5.15
CA MET A 187 -5.76 5.43 -5.01
C MET A 187 -6.13 4.49 -3.85
N LYS A 188 -6.67 5.06 -2.76
CA LYS A 188 -7.22 4.30 -1.62
C LYS A 188 -8.52 3.59 -1.98
N GLN A 189 -9.40 4.25 -2.73
CA GLN A 189 -10.66 3.65 -3.19
C GLN A 189 -10.44 2.45 -4.11
N LYS A 190 -9.43 2.54 -4.99
CA LYS A 190 -9.13 1.50 -5.98
C LYS A 190 -8.20 0.39 -5.49
N LEU A 191 -7.60 0.52 -4.29
CA LEU A 191 -6.56 -0.37 -3.77
C LEU A 191 -5.56 -0.74 -4.89
N LEU A 192 -4.67 0.18 -5.24
CA LEU A 192 -3.77 0.09 -6.41
C LEU A 192 -2.85 -1.15 -6.49
N PHE A 193 -2.93 -2.07 -5.54
CA PHE A 193 -2.17 -3.31 -5.50
C PHE A 193 -3.07 -4.47 -5.09
N ASN A 194 -2.92 -5.60 -5.78
CA ASN A 194 -3.57 -6.87 -5.42
C ASN A 194 -2.80 -7.61 -4.30
N ALA A 195 -1.54 -7.23 -4.06
CA ALA A 195 -0.73 -7.59 -2.89
C ALA A 195 0.48 -6.65 -2.86
N LEU A 196 0.88 -6.12 -1.71
CA LEU A 196 2.10 -5.30 -1.62
C LEU A 196 3.09 -5.96 -0.69
N ILE A 197 4.22 -6.37 -1.25
CA ILE A 197 5.27 -7.03 -0.50
C ILE A 197 6.17 -5.93 0.06
N ILE A 198 6.36 -5.89 1.37
CA ILE A 198 7.28 -4.96 2.02
C ILE A 198 8.47 -5.79 2.52
N GLN A 199 9.54 -5.79 1.75
CA GLN A 199 10.81 -6.32 2.24
C GLN A 199 11.54 -5.21 2.98
N ILE A 200 11.91 -5.49 4.22
CA ILE A 200 12.69 -4.60 5.06
C ILE A 200 14.13 -5.13 5.06
N ASP A 201 15.09 -4.26 4.76
CA ASP A 201 16.54 -4.54 4.81
C ASP A 201 17.25 -3.48 5.66
#